data_AF-A0A843IGV1-F1
#
_entry.id   AF-A0A843IGV1-F1
#
_cell.length_a   1.000
_cell.length_b   1.000
_cell.length_c   1.000
_cell.angle_alpha   90.00
_cell.angle_beta   90.00
_cell.angle_gamma   90.00
#
_symmetry.space_group_name_H-M   'P 1'
#
loop_
_entity.id
_entity.type
_entity.pdbx_description
1 polymer ?
#
loop_
_entity_poly.entity_id
_entity_poly.type
_entity_poly.pdbx_seq_one_letter_code
_entity_poly.pdbx_strand_id
1 'polypeptide(L)' 'MKVYELDGKLIARDGHKYIKAALDFPEYYGENLDALYDCLCDLNCEIRFINVVDVKECILDTFDDANNENDNL' A
#
# COMPACT_ATOMS: atom_id res chain seq x y z
N MET A 1 -2.99 -15.23 7.45
CA MET A 1 -2.77 -14.08 6.56
C MET A 1 -3.95 -13.12 6.75
N LYS A 2 -3.68 -11.87 7.11
CA LYS A 2 -4.72 -10.82 7.23
C LYS A 2 -5.04 -10.31 5.83
N VAL A 3 -6.30 -9.97 5.55
CA VAL A 3 -6.70 -9.37 4.27
C VAL A 3 -7.06 -7.91 4.52
N TYR A 4 -6.52 -7.02 3.72
CA TYR A 4 -6.81 -5.59 3.76
C TYR A 4 -7.50 -5.15 2.47
N GLU A 5 -8.46 -4.24 2.61
CA GLU A 5 -9.12 -3.58 1.48
C GLU A 5 -8.72 -2.11 1.44
N LEU A 6 -8.14 -1.67 0.32
CA LEU A 6 -7.75 -0.29 0.09
C LEU A 6 -8.67 0.36 -0.94
N ASP A 7 -9.35 1.44 -0.56
CA ASP A 7 -10.16 2.22 -1.49
C ASP A 7 -9.31 3.28 -2.21
N GLY A 8 -9.21 3.16 -3.53
CA GLY A 8 -8.48 4.08 -4.39
C GLY A 8 -8.96 5.51 -4.32
N LYS A 9 -10.24 5.76 -3.99
CA LYS A 9 -10.75 7.12 -3.76
C LYS A 9 -10.19 7.73 -2.48
N LEU A 10 -9.99 6.92 -1.45
CA LEU A 10 -9.37 7.37 -0.20
C LEU A 10 -7.87 7.55 -0.38
N ILE A 11 -7.21 6.71 -1.17
CA ILE A 11 -5.82 6.93 -1.60
C ILE A 11 -5.71 8.24 -2.41
N ALA A 12 -6.61 8.51 -3.34
CA ALA A 12 -6.59 9.74 -4.13
C ALA A 12 -6.77 11.00 -3.26
N ARG A 13 -7.64 10.92 -2.24
CA ARG A 13 -7.97 12.03 -1.34
C ARG A 13 -6.88 12.29 -0.30
N ASP A 14 -6.43 11.23 0.37
CA ASP A 14 -5.62 11.32 1.60
C ASP A 14 -4.20 10.75 1.42
N GLY A 15 -3.93 10.11 0.28
CA GLY A 15 -2.61 9.62 -0.10
C GLY A 15 -2.02 8.61 0.88
N HIS A 16 -0.73 8.79 1.16
CA HIS A 16 0.05 7.96 2.08
C HIS A 16 -0.52 7.93 3.50
N LYS A 17 -1.26 8.97 3.93
CA LYS A 17 -1.88 8.97 5.27
C LYS A 17 -2.97 7.92 5.41
N TYR A 18 -3.78 7.75 4.38
CA TYR A 18 -4.79 6.69 4.35
C TYR A 18 -4.11 5.32 4.30
N ILE A 19 -3.11 5.13 3.44
CA ILE A 19 -2.37 3.86 3.33
C ILE A 19 -1.76 3.49 4.69
N LYS A 20 -1.08 4.44 5.36
CA LYS A 20 -0.48 4.24 6.68
C LYS A 20 -1.50 3.73 7.69
N ALA A 21 -2.65 4.41 7.77
CA ALA A 21 -3.70 4.05 8.72
C ALA A 21 -4.39 2.73 8.37
N ALA A 22 -4.61 2.46 7.09
CA ALA A 22 -5.33 1.27 6.63
C ALA A 22 -4.50 -0.02 6.77
N LEU A 23 -3.18 0.05 6.57
CA LEU A 23 -2.26 -1.08 6.66
C LEU A 23 -1.57 -1.22 8.03
N ASP A 24 -1.95 -0.40 9.01
CA ASP A 24 -1.34 -0.36 10.35
C ASP A 24 0.19 -0.15 10.29
N PHE A 25 0.67 0.71 9.37
CA PHE A 25 2.10 0.99 9.20
C PHE A 25 2.72 1.71 10.41
N PRO A 26 4.04 1.53 10.64
CA PRO A 26 4.72 2.10 11.78
C PRO A 26 4.73 3.62 11.78
N GLU A 27 4.92 4.22 12.96
CA GLU A 27 4.84 5.67 13.11
C GLU A 27 5.90 6.42 12.28
N TYR A 28 7.06 5.78 12.08
CA TYR A 28 8.17 6.29 11.27
C TYR A 28 7.96 6.16 9.74
N TYR A 29 6.78 5.74 9.27
CA TYR A 29 6.46 5.67 7.85
C TYR A 29 6.61 7.05 7.18
N GLY A 30 7.53 7.15 6.21
CA GLY A 30 7.99 8.42 5.62
C GLY A 30 7.06 9.06 4.58
N GLU A 31 5.85 8.53 4.38
CA GLU A 31 4.84 9.05 3.44
C GLU A 31 5.38 9.29 2.00
N ASN A 32 6.22 8.38 1.50
CA ASN A 32 6.77 8.40 0.14
C ASN A 32 6.82 6.96 -0.44
N LEU A 33 7.17 6.84 -1.73
CA LEU A 33 7.17 5.55 -2.44
C LEU A 33 8.22 4.58 -1.90
N ASP A 34 9.43 5.06 -1.57
CA ASP A 34 10.48 4.20 -0.99
C ASP A 34 10.03 3.62 0.36
N ALA A 35 9.46 4.45 1.24
CA ALA A 35 8.91 4.00 2.52
C ALA A 35 7.72 3.04 2.35
N LEU A 36 6.91 3.23 1.29
CA LEU A 36 5.81 2.32 0.94
C LEU A 36 6.36 0.94 0.56
N TYR A 37 7.30 0.92 -0.38
CA TYR A 37 7.99 -0.29 -0.81
C TYR A 37 8.60 -1.05 0.37
N ASP A 38 9.38 -0.36 1.21
CA ASP A 38 10.03 -0.96 2.38
C ASP A 38 9.01 -1.64 3.31
N CYS A 39 7.89 -0.96 3.62
CA CYS A 39 6.87 -1.53 4.51
C CYS A 39 6.13 -2.71 3.86
N LEU A 40 5.88 -2.68 2.55
CA LEU A 40 5.20 -3.76 1.83
C LEU A 40 6.08 -5.02 1.73
N CYS A 41 7.39 -4.87 1.54
CA CYS A 41 8.34 -5.99 1.49
C CYS A 41 8.44 -6.75 2.83
N ASP A 42 8.13 -6.10 3.95
CA ASP A 42 8.14 -6.70 5.29
C ASP A 42 6.76 -7.22 5.74
N LEU A 43 5.70 -7.01 4.95
CA LEU A 43 4.34 -7.42 5.31
C LEU A 43 4.06 -8.90 5.04
N ASN A 44 3.07 -9.44 5.77
CA ASN A 44 2.51 -10.76 5.51
C ASN A 44 0.97 -10.67 5.55
N CYS A 45 0.40 -10.32 4.41
CA CYS A 45 -1.03 -10.07 4.23
C CYS A 45 -1.42 -10.22 2.76
N GLU A 46 -2.72 -10.13 2.48
CA GLU A 46 -3.22 -9.95 1.12
C GLU A 46 -3.86 -8.57 1.03
N ILE A 47 -3.56 -7.82 -0.02
CA ILE A 47 -4.10 -6.48 -0.24
C ILE A 47 -5.01 -6.48 -1.47
N ARG A 48 -6.23 -5.98 -1.31
CA ARG A 48 -7.21 -5.87 -2.39
C ARG A 48 -7.59 -4.41 -2.62
N PHE A 49 -7.56 -3.97 -3.86
CA PHE A 49 -8.00 -2.64 -4.22
C PHE A 49 -9.49 -2.58 -4.57
N ILE A 50 -10.17 -1.58 -4.02
CA ILE A 50 -11.49 -1.12 -4.44
C ILE A 50 -11.26 0.21 -5.17
N ASN A 51 -11.97 0.48 -6.27
CA ASN A 51 -11.80 1.71 -7.06
C ASN A 51 -10.34 1.94 -7.52
N VAL A 52 -9.66 0.89 -7.99
CA VAL A 52 -8.24 0.95 -8.41
C VAL A 52 -7.94 2.04 -9.45
N VAL A 53 -8.91 2.39 -10.28
CA VAL A 53 -8.80 3.45 -11.31
C VAL A 53 -8.53 4.84 -10.73
N ASP A 54 -8.82 5.06 -9.44
CA ASP A 54 -8.56 6.32 -8.75
C ASP A 54 -7.14 6.37 -8.14
N VAL A 55 -6.40 5.25 -8.15
CA VAL A 55 -5.02 5.17 -7.63
C VAL A 55 -4.03 5.67 -8.68
N LYS A 56 -3.03 6.46 -8.26
CA LYS A 56 -1.95 6.89 -9.14
C LYS A 56 -1.09 5.70 -9.57
N GLU A 57 -0.72 5.67 -10.84
CA GLU A 57 0.15 4.63 -11.44
C GLU A 57 1.40 4.37 -10.61
N CYS A 58 2.14 5.42 -10.20
CA CYS A 58 3.34 5.25 -9.39
C CYS A 58 3.13 4.55 -8.03
N ILE A 59 1.93 4.66 -7.44
CA ILE A 59 1.59 3.92 -6.22
C ILE A 59 1.36 2.46 -6.59
N LEU A 60 0.57 2.18 -7.63
CA LEU A 60 0.31 0.81 -8.10
C LEU A 60 1.60 0.09 -8.47
N ASP A 61 2.49 0.74 -9.21
CA ASP A 61 3.81 0.20 -9.56
C ASP A 61 4.59 -0.22 -8.32
N THR A 62 4.53 0.58 -7.23
CA THR A 62 5.20 0.25 -5.97
C THR A 62 4.60 -0.98 -5.28
N PHE A 63 3.27 -1.16 -5.36
CA PHE A 63 2.61 -2.37 -4.85
C PHE A 63 2.97 -3.60 -5.68
N ASP A 64 2.99 -3.48 -7.01
CA ASP A 64 3.36 -4.56 -7.92
C ASP A 64 4.84 -4.95 -7.73
N ASP A 65 5.74 -3.98 -7.62
CA ASP A 65 7.16 -4.21 -7.34
C ASP A 65 7.35 -4.95 -6.02
N ALA A 66 6.70 -4.50 -4.94
CA ALA A 66 6.80 -5.17 -3.64
C ALA A 66 6.18 -6.58 -3.67
N ASN A 67 5.07 -6.78 -4.39
CA ASN A 67 4.43 -8.08 -4.55
C ASN A 67 5.31 -9.08 -5.32
N ASN A 68 6.13 -8.60 -6.26
CA ASN A 68 7.10 -9.44 -6.98
C ASN A 68 8.29 -9.85 -6.10
N GLU A 69 8.62 -9.06 -5.08
CA GLU A 69 9.78 -9.29 -4.20
C GLU A 69 9.42 -10.00 -2.88
N ASN A 70 8.15 -9.91 -2.45
CA ASN A 70 7.64 -10.53 -1.22
C ASN A 70 6.55 -11.57 -1.53
N ASP A 71 6.93 -12.85 -1.46
CA ASP A 71 6.03 -14.01 -1.66
C ASP A 71 4.84 -14.09 -0.66
N ASN A 72 4.80 -13.23 0.36
CA ASN A 72 3.76 -13.21 1.39
C ASN A 72 2.80 -12.01 1.29
N LEU A 73 2.86 -11.26 0.19
CA LEU A 73 2.00 -10.10 -0.11
C LEU A 73 0.90 -10.43 -1.13
#